data_AF-A0A5E7C992-F1
#
_entry.id   AF-A0A5E7C992-F1
#
_cell.length_a   1.000
_cell.length_b   1.000
_cell.length_c   1.000
_cell.angle_alpha   90.00
_cell.angle_beta   90.00
_cell.angle_gamma   90.00
#
_symmetry.space_group_name_H-M   'P 1'
#
loop_
_entity.id
_entity.type
_entity.pdbx_description
1 polymer ?
#
loop_
_entity_poly.entity_id
_entity_poly.type
_entity_poly.pdbx_seq_one_letter_code
_entity_poly.pdbx_strand_id
1 'polypeptide(L)' 'MSYRENKTQALADLEEATDDIRRTDNHAERLEALYKAQGMLYMLWRIDWVNSDDFEKLKVKLLQADADAVRQIEETVKPA' A
#
# COMPACT_ATOMS: atom_id res chain seq x y z
N MET A 1 12.25 -21.30 7.08
CA MET A 1 10.86 -20.83 7.03
C MET A 1 10.11 -21.57 5.94
N SER A 2 8.90 -21.99 6.24
CA SER A 2 7.98 -22.67 5.31
C SER A 2 7.41 -21.70 4.27
N TYR A 3 7.02 -22.19 3.09
CA TYR A 3 6.37 -21.40 2.04
C TYR A 3 5.15 -20.61 2.55
N ARG A 4 4.38 -21.18 3.48
CA ARG A 4 3.24 -20.50 4.12
C ARG A 4 3.67 -19.36 5.04
N GLU A 5 4.75 -19.51 5.79
CA GLU A 5 5.27 -18.48 6.70
C GLU A 5 5.75 -17.27 5.88
N ASN A 6 6.48 -17.50 4.79
CA ASN A 6 6.96 -16.43 3.91
C ASN A 6 5.81 -15.66 3.26
N LYS A 7 4.76 -16.37 2.81
CA LYS A 7 3.56 -15.73 2.23
C LYS A 7 2.83 -14.87 3.25
N THR A 8 2.63 -15.37 4.47
CA THR A 8 1.98 -14.59 5.53
C THR A 8 2.78 -13.34 5.87
N GLN A 9 4.10 -13.46 5.99
CA GLN A 9 4.96 -12.31 6.27
C GLN A 9 4.87 -11.26 5.16
N ALA A 10 4.98 -11.66 3.89
CA ALA A 10 4.94 -10.69 2.79
C ALA A 10 3.57 -10.00 2.63
N LEU A 11 2.47 -10.66 3.02
CA LEU A 11 1.16 -10.02 3.10
C LEU A 11 1.08 -9.02 4.26
N ALA A 12 1.70 -9.33 5.40
CA ALA A 12 1.82 -8.38 6.51
C ALA A 12 2.68 -7.17 6.12
N ASP A 13 3.80 -7.39 5.44
CA ASP A 13 4.67 -6.33 4.95
C ASP A 13 3.93 -5.41 3.95
N LEU A 14 3.07 -5.97 3.09
CA LEU A 14 2.24 -5.18 2.18
C LEU A 14 1.20 -4.33 2.94
N GLU A 15 0.58 -4.89 3.98
CA GLU A 15 -0.38 -4.14 4.81
C GLU A 15 0.34 -3.00 5.55
N GLU A 16 1.53 -3.23 6.10
CA GLU A 16 2.36 -2.18 6.70
C GLU A 16 2.74 -1.10 5.68
N ALA A 17 3.21 -1.49 4.49
CA ALA A 17 3.51 -0.52 3.42
C ALA A 17 2.27 0.27 2.98
N THR A 18 1.07 -0.31 3.08
CA THR A 18 -0.19 0.39 2.81
C THR A 18 -0.53 1.37 3.92
N ASP A 19 -0.25 1.03 5.18
CA ASP A 19 -0.40 1.93 6.33
C ASP A 19 0.59 3.10 6.29
N ASP A 20 1.81 2.88 5.80
CA ASP A 20 2.82 3.94 5.64
C ASP A 20 2.31 5.07 4.75
N ILE A 21 1.58 4.75 3.67
CA ILE A 21 0.97 5.76 2.77
C ILE A 21 0.08 6.73 3.58
N ARG A 22 -0.75 6.20 4.48
CA ARG A 22 -1.68 6.97 5.30
C ARG A 22 -1.00 7.90 6.30
N ARG A 23 0.27 7.62 6.63
CA ARG A 23 1.03 8.37 7.64
C ARG A 23 1.94 9.44 7.05
N THR A 24 1.93 9.61 5.72
CA THR A 24 2.79 10.59 5.05
C THR A 24 2.27 12.01 5.22
N ASP A 25 3.19 12.96 5.42
CA ASP A 25 2.85 14.35 5.70
C ASP A 25 2.96 15.26 4.44
N ASN A 26 3.48 14.72 3.34
CA ASN A 26 3.60 15.46 2.08
C ASN A 26 3.46 14.55 0.85
N HIS A 27 3.18 15.18 -0.31
CA HIS A 27 2.93 14.45 -1.55
C HIS A 27 4.14 13.65 -2.06
N ALA A 28 5.37 14.06 -1.75
CA ALA A 28 6.57 13.36 -2.22
C ALA A 28 6.73 12.02 -1.49
N GLU A 29 6.68 12.05 -0.16
CA GLU A 29 6.71 10.85 0.69
C GLU A 29 5.53 9.92 0.38
N ARG A 30 4.33 10.49 0.20
CA ARG A 30 3.13 9.73 -0.20
C ARG A 30 3.38 8.93 -1.47
N LEU A 31 3.92 9.56 -2.51
CA LEU A 31 4.19 8.89 -3.79
C LEU A 31 5.26 7.80 -3.65
N GLU A 32 6.30 8.04 -2.86
CA GLU A 32 7.33 7.03 -2.59
C GLU A 32 6.74 5.79 -1.89
N ALA A 33 5.97 5.99 -0.82
CA ALA A 33 5.28 4.91 -0.12
C ALA A 33 4.30 4.16 -1.03
N LEU A 34 3.56 4.90 -1.87
CA LEU A 34 2.63 4.33 -2.85
C LEU A 34 3.35 3.40 -3.84
N TYR A 35 4.45 3.86 -4.44
CA TYR A 35 5.20 3.05 -5.40
C TYR A 35 5.80 1.81 -4.76
N LYS A 36 6.29 1.90 -3.52
CA LYS A 36 6.78 0.75 -2.75
C LYS A 36 5.67 -0.29 -2.57
N ALA A 37 4.51 0.12 -2.06
CA ALA A 37 3.38 -0.79 -1.84
C ALA A 37 2.85 -1.41 -3.15
N GLN A 38 2.79 -0.63 -4.24
CA GLN A 38 2.40 -1.13 -5.57
C GLN A 38 3.38 -2.18 -6.09
N GLY A 39 4.68 -1.94 -5.94
CA GLY A 39 5.72 -2.90 -6.30
C GLY A 39 5.59 -4.21 -5.54
N MET A 40 5.33 -4.14 -4.23
CA MET A 40 5.11 -5.33 -3.38
C MET A 40 3.88 -6.11 -3.82
N LEU A 41 2.74 -5.43 -4.05
CA LEU A 41 1.52 -6.07 -4.53
C LEU A 41 1.73 -6.75 -5.89
N TYR A 42 2.43 -6.09 -6.82
CA TYR A 42 2.74 -6.67 -8.11
C TYR A 42 3.65 -7.89 -7.99
N MET A 43 4.67 -7.85 -7.11
CA MET A 43 5.55 -8.98 -6.86
C MET A 43 4.79 -10.18 -6.31
N LEU A 44 3.89 -9.97 -5.34
CA LEU A 44 3.05 -11.02 -4.76
C LEU A 44 2.15 -11.68 -5.81
N TRP A 45 1.61 -10.90 -6.75
CA TRP A 45 0.82 -11.45 -7.85
C TRP A 45 1.69 -12.23 -8.84
N ARG A 46 2.87 -11.71 -9.18
CA ARG A 46 3.80 -12.33 -10.13
C ARG A 46 4.38 -13.67 -9.68
N ILE A 47 4.45 -13.91 -8.38
CA ILE A 47 4.90 -15.18 -7.79
C ILE A 47 3.74 -16.10 -7.38
N ASP A 48 2.53 -15.80 -7.87
CA ASP A 48 1.28 -16.54 -7.60
C ASP A 48 0.91 -16.64 -6.12
N TRP A 49 1.37 -15.69 -5.29
CA TRP A 49 1.00 -15.64 -3.88
C TRP A 49 -0.36 -15.00 -3.66
N VAL A 50 -0.83 -14.16 -4.58
CA VAL A 50 -2.22 -13.66 -4.60
C VAL A 50 -2.84 -13.96 -5.97
N ASN A 51 -4.12 -14.36 -5.97
CA ASN A 51 -4.87 -14.54 -7.21
C ASN A 51 -5.39 -13.18 -7.72
N SER A 52 -6.09 -13.19 -8.87
CA SER A 52 -6.69 -11.97 -9.45
C SER A 52 -7.63 -11.24 -8.50
N ASP A 53 -8.49 -11.97 -7.78
CA ASP A 53 -9.52 -11.38 -6.94
C ASP A 53 -8.91 -10.74 -5.69
N ASP A 54 -7.91 -11.40 -5.11
CA ASP A 54 -7.14 -10.87 -3.98
C ASP A 54 -6.30 -9.67 -4.41
N PHE A 55 -5.70 -9.70 -5.61
CA PHE A 55 -4.96 -8.57 -6.17
C PHE A 55 -5.85 -7.34 -6.33
N GLU A 56 -7.05 -7.50 -6.90
CA GLU A 56 -7.99 -6.40 -7.09
C GLU A 56 -8.44 -5.81 -5.74
N LYS A 57 -8.74 -6.65 -4.74
CA LYS A 57 -9.09 -6.18 -3.38
C LYS A 57 -7.95 -5.39 -2.73
N LEU A 58 -6.72 -5.91 -2.81
CA LEU A 58 -5.54 -5.25 -2.24
C LEU A 58 -5.22 -3.95 -2.98
N LYS A 59 -5.38 -3.92 -4.30
CA LYS A 59 -5.23 -2.70 -5.12
C LYS A 59 -6.23 -1.63 -4.69
N VAL A 60 -7.50 -1.97 -4.48
CA VAL A 60 -8.51 -1.03 -3.99
C VAL A 60 -8.14 -0.47 -2.61
N LYS A 61 -7.68 -1.32 -1.68
CA LYS A 61 -7.21 -0.86 -0.35
C LYS A 61 -6.08 0.15 -0.46
N LEU A 62 -5.11 -0.12 -1.34
CA LEU A 62 -3.96 0.75 -1.58
C LEU A 62 -4.37 2.09 -2.19
N LEU A 63 -5.28 2.09 -3.17
CA LEU A 63 -5.82 3.31 -3.75
C LEU A 63 -6.65 4.13 -2.74
N GLN A 64 -7.35 3.46 -1.83
CA GLN A 64 -8.07 4.14 -0.76
C GLN A 64 -7.09 4.80 0.23
N ALA A 65 -6.01 4.11 0.62
CA ALA A 65 -4.98 4.68 1.48
C ALA A 65 -4.32 5.93 0.86
N ASP A 66 -4.02 5.89 -0.45
CA ASP A 66 -3.51 7.05 -1.18
C ASP A 66 -4.51 8.22 -1.19
N ALA A 67 -5.78 7.94 -1.49
CA ALA A 67 -6.83 8.95 -1.49
C ALA A 67 -7.02 9.59 -0.11
N ASP A 68 -6.95 8.80 0.96
CA ASP A 68 -7.05 9.29 2.34
C ASP A 68 -5.84 10.18 2.69
N ALA A 69 -4.63 9.76 2.32
CA ALA A 69 -3.42 10.55 2.51
C ALA A 69 -3.45 11.88 1.73
N VAL A 70 -3.94 11.87 0.48
CA VAL A 70 -4.14 13.10 -0.32
C VAL A 70 -5.01 14.09 0.45
N ARG A 71 -6.16 13.64 0.95
CA ARG A 71 -7.10 14.50 1.69
C ARG A 71 -6.44 15.09 2.93
N GLN A 72 -5.76 14.27 3.73
CA GLN A 72 -5.07 14.73 4.93
C GLN A 72 -4.00 15.80 4.62
N ILE A 73 -3.18 15.55 3.61
CA ILE A 73 -2.14 16.51 3.19
C ILE A 73 -2.77 17.82 2.72
N GLU A 74 -3.80 17.76 1.89
CA GLU A 74 -4.48 18.95 1.37
C GLU A 74 -5.22 19.74 2.46
N GLU A 75 -5.81 19.07 3.44
CA GLU A 75 -6.44 19.71 4.60
C GLU A 75 -5.43 20.44 5.48
N THR A 76 -4.21 19.91 5.60
CA THR A 76 -3.11 20.52 6.38
C THR A 76 -2.54 21.77 5.70
N VAL A 77 -2.68 21.89 4.37
CA VAL A 77 -2.12 23.00 3.57
C VAL A 77 -3.12 24.15 3.36
N LYS A 78 -4.42 23.96 3.61
CA LYS A 78 -5.40 25.04 3.44
C LYS A 78 -5.19 26.16 4.48
N PRO A 79 -4.98 27.42 4.05
CA PRO A 79 -4.99 28.54 4.98
C PRO A 79 -6.41 28.75 5.54
N ALA A 80 -6.48 29.08 6.83
CA ALA A 80 -7.70 29.41 7.56
C ALA A 80 -8.47 30.60 6.95
#